data_AF-A0AAC8TNG3-F1
#
_entry.id   AF-A0AAC8TNG3-F1
#
_cell.length_a   1.000
_cell.length_b   1.000
_cell.length_c   1.000
_cell.angle_alpha   90.00
_cell.angle_beta   90.00
_cell.angle_gamma   90.00
#
_symmetry.space_group_name_H-M   'P 1'
#
loop_
_entity.id
_entity.type
_entity.pdbx_description
1 polymer ?
#
loop_
_entity_poly.entity_id
_entity_poly.type
_entity_poly.pdbx_seq_one_letter_code
_entity_poly.pdbx_strand_id
1 'polypeptide(L)'
;MAAETANVTRNDEVKVCEEKYGDENSECLGDIEDKSTETLNKAYADKLKEMENFDYTQWWMGDEEQKKRMIELFKKNQAEWLKYRDDYCDIAATGSQGTHYLGNAATGCTINMNKQRIKEIKMLQMLNLE
;
A
#
# COMPACT_ATOMS: atom_id res chain seq x y z
N MET A 1 -2.08 18.54 -18.95
CA MET A 1 -3.21 18.61 -18.00
C MET A 1 -2.67 18.16 -16.67
N ALA A 2 -2.59 19.04 -15.67
CA ALA A 2 -2.26 18.62 -14.32
C ALA A 2 -3.35 17.65 -13.88
N ALA A 3 -3.00 16.41 -13.52
CA ALA A 3 -3.95 15.53 -12.86
C ALA A 3 -4.45 16.28 -11.62
N GLU A 4 -5.78 16.42 -11.46
CA GLU A 4 -6.34 16.85 -10.19
C GLU A 4 -5.69 16.02 -9.10
N THR A 5 -4.98 16.68 -8.18
CA THR A 5 -4.45 16.03 -6.99
C THR A 5 -5.65 15.58 -6.16
N ALA A 6 -6.10 14.35 -6.38
CA ALA A 6 -7.12 13.72 -5.57
C ALA A 6 -6.66 13.75 -4.10
N ASN A 7 -7.50 14.27 -3.22
CA ASN A 7 -7.22 14.28 -1.80
C ASN A 7 -7.04 12.84 -1.30
N VAL A 8 -5.86 12.51 -0.76
CA VAL A 8 -5.51 11.14 -0.36
C VAL A 8 -6.44 10.59 0.72
N THR A 9 -7.10 11.44 1.52
CA THR A 9 -8.03 11.02 2.57
C THR A 9 -9.44 10.70 2.06
N ARG A 10 -9.76 11.04 0.81
CA ARG A 10 -11.08 10.73 0.21
C ARG A 10 -11.06 9.37 -0.46
N ASN A 11 -11.99 8.50 -0.07
CA ASN A 11 -12.09 7.15 -0.59
C ASN A 11 -13.56 6.72 -0.72
N ASP A 12 -13.92 6.09 -1.84
CA ASP A 12 -15.30 5.71 -2.13
C ASP A 12 -15.84 4.61 -1.21
N GLU A 13 -14.99 3.69 -0.73
CA GLU A 13 -15.40 2.61 0.19
C GLU A 13 -15.72 3.18 1.57
N VAL A 14 -14.93 4.15 2.04
CA VAL A 14 -15.21 4.92 3.27
C VAL A 14 -16.52 5.68 3.14
N LYS A 15 -16.76 6.34 2.00
CA LYS A 15 -18.00 7.05 1.74
C LYS A 15 -19.22 6.13 1.82
N VAL A 16 -19.12 4.91 1.30
CA VAL A 16 -20.20 3.91 1.42
C VAL A 16 -20.48 3.54 2.89
N CYS A 17 -19.44 3.40 3.72
CA CYS A 17 -19.61 3.17 5.15
C CYS A 17 -20.32 4.35 5.85
N GLU A 18 -19.90 5.58 5.56
CA GLU A 18 -20.50 6.81 6.09
C GLU A 18 -21.96 6.98 5.68
N GLU A 19 -22.29 6.76 4.40
CA GLU A 19 -23.67 6.87 3.90
C GLU A 19 -24.62 5.84 4.54
N LYS A 20 -24.10 4.66 4.89
CA LYS A 20 -24.91 3.57 5.44
C LYS A 20 -25.07 3.63 6.96
N TYR A 21 -24.02 4.03 7.67
CA TYR A 21 -23.95 3.92 9.14
C TYR A 21 -23.75 5.27 9.84
N GLY A 22 -23.58 6.37 9.10
CA GLY A 22 -23.32 7.69 9.66
C GLY A 22 -22.04 7.69 10.51
N ASP A 23 -22.14 8.29 11.71
CA ASP A 23 -21.03 8.37 12.68
C ASP A 23 -20.72 7.01 13.36
N GLU A 24 -21.62 6.02 13.27
CA GLU A 24 -21.43 4.67 13.83
C GLU A 24 -20.80 3.70 12.82
N ASN A 25 -19.97 4.21 11.91
CA ASN A 25 -19.39 3.44 10.80
C ASN A 25 -18.07 2.71 11.15
N SER A 26 -17.60 2.77 12.39
CA SER A 26 -16.25 2.31 12.78
C SER A 26 -15.98 0.83 12.47
N GLU A 27 -16.97 -0.06 12.65
CA GLU A 27 -16.86 -1.48 12.28
C GLU A 27 -16.69 -1.64 10.76
N CYS A 28 -17.48 -0.91 9.97
CA CYS A 28 -17.37 -0.90 8.51
C CYS A 28 -16.00 -0.39 8.04
N LEU A 29 -15.48 0.66 8.68
CA LEU A 29 -14.15 1.20 8.38
C LEU A 29 -13.05 0.17 8.66
N GLY A 30 -13.13 -0.51 9.82
CA GLY A 30 -12.20 -1.58 10.18
C GLY A 30 -12.18 -2.70 9.13
N ASP A 31 -13.35 -3.19 8.73
CA ASP A 31 -13.47 -4.26 7.73
C ASP A 31 -12.83 -3.90 6.37
N ILE A 32 -13.06 -2.68 5.88
CA ILE A 32 -12.50 -2.26 4.59
C ILE A 32 -10.99 -1.99 4.67
N GLU A 33 -10.50 -1.50 5.81
CA GLU A 33 -9.07 -1.28 6.05
C GLU A 33 -8.30 -2.59 6.15
N ASP A 34 -8.84 -3.56 6.91
CA ASP A 34 -8.30 -4.91 7.06
C ASP A 34 -8.22 -5.60 5.70
N LYS A 35 -9.32 -5.60 4.94
CA LYS A 35 -9.35 -6.16 3.59
C LYS A 35 -8.33 -5.51 2.65
N SER A 36 -8.17 -4.19 2.74
CA SER A 36 -7.15 -3.47 1.95
C SER A 36 -5.73 -3.89 2.35
N THR A 37 -5.48 -4.07 3.65
CA THR A 37 -4.18 -4.47 4.19
C THR A 37 -3.86 -5.92 3.85
N GLU A 38 -4.82 -6.84 3.93
CA GLU A 38 -4.68 -8.22 3.46
C GLU A 38 -4.33 -8.29 1.97
N THR A 39 -4.98 -7.45 1.16
CA THR A 39 -4.70 -7.37 -0.28
C THR A 39 -3.27 -6.89 -0.55
N LEU A 40 -2.79 -5.90 0.20
CA LEU A 40 -1.40 -5.43 0.12
C LEU A 40 -0.42 -6.53 0.54
N ASN A 41 -0.67 -7.20 1.67
CA ASN A 41 0.17 -8.27 2.18
C ASN A 41 0.27 -9.43 1.20
N LYS A 42 -0.84 -9.78 0.54
CA LYS A 42 -0.86 -10.78 -0.52
C LYS A 42 -0.02 -10.35 -1.72
N ALA A 43 -0.18 -9.12 -2.22
CA ALA A 43 0.61 -8.62 -3.34
C ALA A 43 2.12 -8.61 -3.03
N TYR A 44 2.49 -8.24 -1.80
CA TYR A 44 3.87 -8.31 -1.32
C TYR A 44 4.38 -9.75 -1.26
N ALA A 45 3.63 -10.68 -0.67
CA ALA A 45 4.02 -12.09 -0.55
C ALA A 45 4.17 -12.76 -1.91
N ASP A 46 3.26 -12.49 -2.84
CA ASP A 46 3.32 -13.00 -4.21
C ASP A 46 4.58 -12.50 -4.92
N LYS A 47 4.91 -11.21 -4.82
CA LYS A 47 6.13 -10.64 -5.42
C LYS A 47 7.40 -11.16 -4.74
N LEU A 48 7.40 -11.30 -3.42
CA LEU A 48 8.54 -11.89 -2.70
C LEU A 48 8.80 -13.32 -3.17
N LYS A 49 7.75 -14.13 -3.33
CA LYS A 49 7.86 -15.48 -3.86
C LYS A 49 8.36 -15.50 -5.31
N GLU A 50 7.96 -14.54 -6.13
CA GLU A 50 8.50 -14.37 -7.49
C GLU A 50 10.01 -14.07 -7.45
N MET A 51 10.44 -13.16 -6.59
CA MET A 51 11.85 -12.83 -6.37
C MET A 51 12.67 -14.02 -5.86
N GLU A 52 12.11 -14.81 -4.94
CA GLU A 52 12.75 -16.02 -4.39
C GLU A 52 12.90 -17.13 -5.44
N ASN A 53 11.95 -17.25 -6.38
CA ASN A 53 12.01 -18.25 -7.46
C ASN A 53 12.76 -17.77 -8.70
N PHE A 54 13.19 -16.51 -8.73
CA PHE A 54 13.90 -15.97 -9.88
C PHE A 54 15.24 -16.68 -10.13
N ASP A 55 15.50 -17.03 -11.39
CA ASP A 55 16.76 -17.62 -11.82
C ASP A 55 17.80 -16.52 -12.06
N TYR A 56 18.66 -16.31 -11.06
CA TYR A 56 19.70 -15.27 -11.11
C TYR A 56 20.73 -15.48 -12.21
N THR A 57 20.82 -16.68 -12.80
CA THR A 57 21.74 -16.95 -13.92
C THR A 57 21.32 -16.26 -15.22
N GLN A 58 20.09 -15.73 -15.27
CA GLN A 58 19.60 -14.90 -16.37
C GLN A 58 20.18 -13.47 -16.37
N TRP A 59 20.76 -13.01 -15.26
CA TRP A 59 21.46 -11.73 -15.23
C TRP A 59 22.86 -11.85 -15.84
N TRP A 60 23.28 -10.85 -16.62
CA TRP A 60 24.67 -10.78 -17.08
C TRP A 60 25.59 -10.65 -15.87
N MET A 61 26.47 -11.63 -15.67
CA MET A 61 27.33 -11.75 -14.49
C MET A 61 26.56 -11.87 -13.16
N GLY A 62 25.35 -12.45 -13.18
CA GLY A 62 24.54 -12.65 -11.99
C GLY A 62 25.16 -13.61 -10.98
N ASP A 63 25.12 -13.23 -9.69
CA ASP A 63 25.52 -14.08 -8.58
C ASP A 63 24.41 -14.24 -7.53
N GLU A 64 24.50 -15.29 -6.72
CA GLU A 64 23.50 -15.61 -5.70
C GLU A 64 23.39 -14.53 -4.61
N GLU A 65 24.50 -13.88 -4.27
CA GLU A 65 24.54 -12.80 -3.28
C GLU A 65 23.81 -11.55 -3.78
N GLN A 66 23.86 -11.27 -5.09
CA GLN A 66 23.08 -10.22 -5.72
C GLN A 66 21.58 -10.49 -5.60
N LYS A 67 21.14 -11.72 -5.79
CA LYS A 67 19.74 -12.13 -5.58
C LYS A 67 19.32 -11.95 -4.12
N LYS A 68 20.15 -12.40 -3.17
CA LYS A 68 19.89 -12.20 -1.73
C LYS A 68 19.77 -10.72 -1.38
N ARG A 69 20.68 -9.87 -1.86
CA ARG A 69 20.64 -8.42 -1.63
C ARG A 69 19.36 -7.78 -2.19
N MET A 70 18.91 -8.16 -3.38
CA MET A 70 17.66 -7.67 -3.96
C MET A 70 16.45 -8.03 -3.08
N ILE A 71 16.36 -9.28 -2.62
CA ILE A 71 15.28 -9.74 -1.72
C ILE A 71 15.29 -8.95 -0.40
N GLU A 72 16.46 -8.78 0.22
CA GLU A 72 16.58 -8.05 1.48
C GLU A 72 16.23 -6.56 1.32
N LEU A 73 16.61 -5.95 0.20
CA LEU A 73 16.19 -4.59 -0.13
C LEU A 73 14.67 -4.47 -0.30
N PHE A 74 14.03 -5.44 -0.95
CA PHE A 74 12.57 -5.44 -1.11
C PHE A 74 11.85 -5.56 0.24
N LYS A 75 12.27 -6.48 1.12
CA LYS A 75 11.73 -6.63 2.48
C LYS A 75 11.90 -5.35 3.29
N LYS A 76 13.11 -4.77 3.30
CA LYS A 76 13.41 -3.53 4.02
C LYS A 76 12.56 -2.37 3.49
N ASN A 77 12.47 -2.21 2.17
CA ASN A 77 11.68 -1.16 1.55
C ASN A 77 10.20 -1.27 1.90
N GLN A 78 9.63 -2.48 1.96
CA GLN A 78 8.24 -2.66 2.39
C GLN A 78 8.03 -2.25 3.86
N ALA A 79 8.94 -2.62 4.75
CA ALA A 79 8.86 -2.25 6.17
C ALA A 79 8.99 -0.73 6.38
N GLU A 80 9.88 -0.08 5.63
CA GLU A 80 10.03 1.39 5.65
C GLU A 80 8.81 2.09 5.04
N TRP A 81 8.24 1.53 3.96
CA TRP A 81 7.05 2.05 3.33
C TRP A 81 5.82 2.03 4.26
N LEU A 82 5.66 0.98 5.06
CA LEU A 82 4.56 0.91 6.04
C LEU A 82 4.65 2.05 7.07
N LYS A 83 5.85 2.32 7.60
CA LYS A 83 6.07 3.46 8.51
C LYS A 83 5.76 4.79 7.82
N TYR A 84 6.26 4.96 6.60
CA TYR A 84 5.98 6.14 5.81
C TYR A 84 4.48 6.34 5.57
N ARG A 85 3.74 5.28 5.23
CA ARG A 85 2.28 5.33 5.05
C ARG A 85 1.60 5.84 6.31
N ASP A 86 1.93 5.26 7.45
CA ASP A 86 1.28 5.57 8.73
C ASP A 86 1.53 7.04 9.11
N ASP A 87 2.81 7.47 9.09
CA ASP A 87 3.20 8.86 9.35
C ASP A 87 2.54 9.84 8.36
N TYR A 88 2.50 9.47 7.07
CA TYR A 88 1.91 10.29 6.03
C TYR A 88 0.40 10.43 6.20
N CYS A 89 -0.30 9.36 6.57
CA CYS A 89 -1.75 9.40 6.76
C CYS A 89 -2.16 10.16 8.02
N ASP A 90 -1.38 10.10 9.10
CA ASP A 90 -1.57 10.96 10.27
C ASP A 90 -1.47 12.45 9.90
N ILE A 91 -0.46 12.81 9.09
CA ILE A 91 -0.29 14.18 8.59
C ILE A 91 -1.46 14.55 7.66
N ALA A 92 -1.81 13.69 6.70
CA ALA A 92 -2.87 13.95 5.73
C ALA A 92 -4.24 14.14 6.38
N ALA A 93 -4.52 13.41 7.46
CA ALA A 93 -5.76 13.51 8.22
C ALA A 93 -5.81 14.72 9.17
N THR A 94 -4.76 15.54 9.26
CA THR A 94 -4.67 16.67 10.20
C THR A 94 -5.85 17.64 10.10
N GLY A 95 -6.37 17.89 8.88
CA GLY A 95 -7.53 18.77 8.68
C GLY A 95 -8.83 18.26 9.32
N SER A 96 -8.88 16.98 9.72
CA SER A 96 -10.03 16.33 10.36
C SER A 96 -9.83 16.13 11.88
N GLN A 97 -8.69 16.57 12.43
CA GLN A 97 -8.39 16.43 13.85
C GLN A 97 -9.43 17.16 14.71
N GLY A 98 -9.88 16.49 15.78
CA GLY A 98 -10.93 17.00 16.66
C GLY A 98 -12.35 16.93 16.08
N THR A 99 -12.55 16.25 14.94
CA THR A 99 -13.86 16.02 14.32
C THR A 99 -14.22 14.53 14.32
N HIS A 100 -15.51 14.21 14.19
CA HIS A 100 -15.98 12.81 14.00
C HIS A 100 -15.42 12.18 12.72
N TYR A 101 -15.00 12.99 11.74
CA TYR A 101 -14.49 12.54 10.45
C TYR A 101 -13.03 12.05 10.49
N LEU A 102 -12.32 12.18 11.62
CA LEU A 102 -10.91 11.78 11.71
C LEU A 102 -10.69 10.31 11.32
N GLY A 103 -11.55 9.40 11.79
CA GLY A 103 -11.48 7.98 11.45
C GLY A 103 -11.64 7.74 9.95
N ASN A 104 -12.65 8.35 9.33
CA ASN A 104 -12.91 8.26 7.90
C ASN A 104 -11.70 8.74 7.08
N ALA A 105 -11.11 9.89 7.46
CA ALA A 105 -9.98 10.48 6.77
C ALA A 105 -8.72 9.60 6.84
N ALA A 106 -8.41 9.07 8.03
CA ALA A 106 -7.26 8.21 8.24
C ALA A 106 -7.40 6.89 7.48
N THR A 107 -8.53 6.18 7.64
CA THR A 107 -8.80 4.93 6.92
C THR A 107 -8.80 5.14 5.40
N GLY A 108 -9.39 6.24 4.91
CA GLY A 108 -9.39 6.58 3.49
C GLY A 108 -7.97 6.75 2.93
N CYS A 109 -7.08 7.40 3.68
CA CYS A 109 -5.67 7.52 3.34
C CYS A 109 -4.98 6.15 3.31
N THR A 110 -5.13 5.33 4.34
CA THR A 110 -4.52 3.99 4.41
C THR A 110 -4.90 3.15 3.20
N ILE A 111 -6.18 3.09 2.85
CA ILE A 111 -6.68 2.30 1.71
C ILE A 111 -6.09 2.81 0.39
N ASN A 112 -6.08 4.12 0.18
CA ASN A 112 -5.54 4.72 -1.05
C ASN A 112 -4.03 4.46 -1.20
N MET A 113 -3.27 4.60 -0.11
CA MET A 113 -1.84 4.31 -0.07
C MET A 113 -1.56 2.81 -0.31
N ASN A 114 -2.34 1.92 0.31
CA ASN A 114 -2.25 0.48 0.05
C ASN A 114 -2.50 0.15 -1.43
N LYS A 115 -3.53 0.75 -2.06
CA LYS A 115 -3.82 0.58 -3.51
C LYS A 115 -2.66 1.07 -4.37
N GLN A 116 -2.05 2.21 -4.02
CA GLN A 116 -0.90 2.75 -4.74
C GLN A 116 0.30 1.81 -4.63
N ARG A 117 0.61 1.33 -3.43
CA ARG A 117 1.73 0.40 -3.20
C ARG A 117 1.57 -0.92 -3.94
N ILE A 118 0.35 -1.45 -4.03
CA ILE A 118 0.08 -2.64 -4.84
C ILE A 118 0.44 -2.40 -6.30
N LYS A 119 0.18 -1.22 -6.86
CA LYS A 119 0.58 -0.88 -8.24
C LYS A 119 2.11 -0.85 -8.37
N GLU A 120 2.80 -0.21 -7.43
CA GLU A 120 4.26 -0.14 -7.41
C GLU A 120 4.90 -1.54 -7.33
N ILE A 121 4.41 -2.40 -6.43
CA ILE A 121 4.87 -3.78 -6.31
C ILE A 121 4.68 -4.54 -7.62
N LYS A 122 3.54 -4.37 -8.29
CA LYS A 122 3.25 -5.02 -9.58
C LYS A 122 4.10 -4.48 -10.74
N MET A 123 4.62 -3.26 -10.64
CA MET A 123 5.53 -2.67 -11.63
C MET A 123 6.95 -3.23 -11.54
N LEU A 124 7.33 -3.87 -10.43
CA LEU A 124 8.63 -4.51 -10.29
C LEU A 124 8.74 -5.70 -11.26
N GLN A 125 9.54 -5.53 -12.30
CA GLN A 125 9.82 -6.54 -13.31
C GLN A 125 10.97 -7.43 -12.84
N MET A 126 10.77 -8.74 -12.93
CA MET A 126 11.81 -9.73 -12.65
C MET A 126 12.50 -10.23 -13.93
N LEU A 127 11.83 -10.18 -15.07
CA LEU A 127 12.36 -10.65 -16.35
C LEU A 127 13.00 -9.50 -17.12
N ASN A 128 14.10 -9.80 -17.82
CA ASN A 128 14.66 -8.87 -18.81
C ASN A 128 13.64 -8.68 -19.94
N LEU A 129 13.32 -7.41 -20.22
CA LEU A 129 12.72 -7.03 -21.49
C LEU A 129 13.85 -7.10 -22.53
N GLU A 130 13.84 -8.12 -23.37
CA GLU A 130 14.66 -8.15 -24.59
C GLU A 130 14.42 -6.90 -25.45
#